data_AF-A0A3E2YPU3-F1
#
_entry.id   AF-A0A3E2YPU3-F1
#
_cell.length_a   1.000
_cell.length_b   1.000
_cell.length_c   1.000
_cell.angle_alpha   90.00
_cell.angle_beta   90.00
_cell.angle_gamma   90.00
#
_symmetry.space_group_name_H-M   'P 1'
#
loop_
_entity.id
_entity.type
_entity.pdbx_description
1 polymer ?
#
loop_
_entity_poly.entity_id
_entity_poly.type
_entity_poly.pdbx_seq_one_letter_code
_entity_poly.pdbx_strand_id
1 'polypeptide(L)'
;MDSSELLVINKIQRVPELLLAIKAAVDEDPRPGRYLLTGSSRLFGLVAAPDALPGRMETVELWPLSQGELDGAPDGFVDAVFALGPDLRHESKVTRADYAARIVRGGLPEATTRTDPRRQRFP
;
A
#
# COMPACT_ATOMS: atom_id res chain seq x y z
N MET A 1 15.63 8.95 22.05
CA MET A 1 14.18 8.72 22.22
C MET A 1 14.01 7.21 22.18
N ASP A 2 14.20 6.54 23.32
CA ASP A 2 14.05 5.10 23.41
C ASP A 2 12.59 4.80 23.76
N SER A 3 11.80 4.51 22.73
CA SER A 3 10.46 3.96 22.90
C SER A 3 10.59 2.45 22.77
N SER A 4 10.14 1.72 23.78
CA SER A 4 10.03 0.26 23.70
C SER A 4 8.96 -0.21 22.69
N GLU A 5 8.20 0.73 22.11
CA GLU A 5 7.09 0.50 21.19
C GLU A 5 7.47 0.90 19.75
N LEU A 6 6.80 0.27 18.77
CA LEU A 6 6.93 0.54 17.34
C LEU A 6 6.77 2.04 17.03
N LEU A 7 7.76 2.64 16.38
CA LEU A 7 7.68 4.01 15.88
C LEU A 7 7.31 4.03 14.39
N VAL A 8 6.20 4.70 14.07
CA VAL A 8 5.74 4.88 12.68
C VAL A 8 6.20 6.23 12.14
N ILE A 9 6.95 6.22 11.04
CA ILE A 9 7.46 7.43 10.37
C ILE A 9 6.84 7.52 8.97
N ASN A 10 5.97 8.51 8.79
CA ASN A 10 5.25 8.70 7.53
C ASN A 10 6.06 9.57 6.57
N LYS A 11 6.06 9.20 5.28
CA LYS A 11 6.72 9.93 4.19
C LYS A 11 8.22 10.16 4.46
N ILE A 12 8.95 9.10 4.79
CA ILE A 12 10.40 9.16 5.08
C ILE A 12 11.20 9.86 3.96
N GLN A 13 10.72 9.80 2.71
CA GLN A 13 11.34 10.51 1.59
C GLN A 13 11.38 12.04 1.73
N ARG A 14 10.62 12.62 2.67
CA ARG A 14 10.70 14.06 2.99
C ARG A 14 11.93 14.43 3.81
N VAL A 15 12.49 13.47 4.55
CA VAL A 15 13.64 13.67 5.45
C VAL A 15 14.55 12.42 5.38
N PRO A 16 15.16 12.13 4.22
CA PRO A 16 15.94 10.91 3.99
C PRO A 16 17.14 10.77 4.93
N GLU A 17 17.68 11.87 5.47
CA GLU A 17 18.77 11.89 6.44
C GLU A 17 18.43 11.15 7.75
N LEU A 18 17.15 10.98 8.08
CA LEU A 18 16.72 10.18 9.23
C LEU A 18 17.10 8.70 9.11
N LEU A 19 17.34 8.20 7.90
CA LEU A 19 17.78 6.81 7.69
C LEU A 19 19.10 6.51 8.42
N LEU A 20 20.02 7.49 8.53
CA LEU A 20 21.27 7.33 9.27
C LEU A 20 21.05 7.24 10.78
N ALA A 21 20.14 8.05 11.31
CA ALA A 21 19.79 8.01 12.73
C ALA A 21 19.07 6.69 13.09
N ILE A 22 18.16 6.23 12.24
CA ILE A 22 17.48 4.94 12.38
C ILE A 22 18.49 3.80 12.32
N LYS A 23 19.44 3.85 11.35
CA LYS A 23 20.53 2.89 11.26
C LYS A 23 21.32 2.80 12.57
N ALA A 24 21.76 3.93 13.11
CA ALA A 24 22.51 3.96 14.37
C ALA A 24 21.70 3.34 15.52
N ALA A 25 20.40 3.66 15.63
CA ALA A 25 19.54 3.11 16.67
C ALA A 25 19.28 1.59 16.51
N VAL A 26 19.19 1.08 15.27
CA VAL A 26 19.03 -0.35 14.97
C VAL A 26 20.35 -1.11 15.09
N ASP A 27 21.49 -0.46 14.83
CA ASP A 27 22.83 -1.02 15.10
C ASP A 27 23.05 -1.25 16.61
N GLU A 28 22.51 -0.39 17.48
CA GLU A 28 22.60 -0.51 18.95
C GLU A 28 21.62 -1.56 19.53
N ASP A 29 20.40 -1.62 18.99
CA ASP A 29 19.37 -2.57 19.42
C ASP A 29 18.62 -3.14 18.20
N PRO A 30 18.99 -4.36 17.76
CA PRO A 30 18.51 -4.98 16.52
C PRO A 30 17.17 -5.71 16.67
N ARG A 31 16.40 -5.45 17.74
CA ARG A 31 15.05 -6.03 17.90
C ARG A 31 14.18 -5.72 16.67
N PRO A 32 13.50 -6.71 16.07
CA PRO A 32 12.59 -6.49 14.95
C PRO A 32 11.39 -5.61 15.32
N GLY A 33 10.80 -4.94 14.32
CA GLY A 33 9.54 -4.21 14.49
C GLY A 33 9.65 -2.89 15.26
N ARG A 34 10.85 -2.31 15.39
CA ARG A 34 11.04 -1.00 16.05
C ARG A 34 10.59 0.18 15.20
N TYR A 35 10.65 0.07 13.87
CA TYR A 35 10.32 1.15 12.95
C TYR A 35 9.43 0.66 11.81
N LEU A 36 8.40 1.43 11.50
CA LEU A 36 7.59 1.30 10.28
C LEU A 36 7.73 2.59 9.48
N LEU A 37 8.32 2.48 8.30
CA LEU A 37 8.58 3.61 7.41
C LEU A 37 7.61 3.56 6.23
N THR A 38 6.95 4.67 5.93
CA THR A 38 6.08 4.75 4.74
C THR A 38 6.61 5.78 3.74
N GLY A 39 6.26 5.60 2.46
CA GLY A 39 6.53 6.56 1.40
C GLY A 39 5.59 6.34 0.22
N SER A 40 5.14 7.43 -0.43
CA SER A 40 4.17 7.35 -1.55
C SER A 40 4.79 7.38 -2.94
N SER A 41 6.02 7.84 -3.05
CA SER A 41 6.70 7.96 -4.34
C SER A 41 7.74 6.86 -4.44
N ARG A 42 7.48 5.86 -5.29
CA ARG A 42 8.58 5.29 -6.06
C ARG A 42 9.24 6.46 -6.77
N LEU A 43 10.51 6.73 -6.48
CA LEU A 43 11.50 6.88 -7.54
C LEU A 43 12.92 7.17 -7.04
N PHE A 44 13.18 7.75 -5.87
CA PHE A 44 14.59 7.94 -5.45
C PHE A 44 14.87 7.81 -3.94
N GLY A 45 13.98 8.28 -3.05
CA GLY A 45 14.26 8.30 -1.61
C GLY A 45 14.26 6.95 -0.90
N LEU A 46 13.44 5.99 -1.34
CA LEU A 46 13.35 4.66 -0.72
C LEU A 46 14.39 3.67 -1.29
N VAL A 47 14.95 3.94 -2.47
CA VAL A 47 15.92 3.03 -3.14
C VAL A 47 17.26 3.00 -2.40
N ALA A 48 17.61 4.05 -1.66
CA ALA A 48 18.82 4.11 -0.83
C ALA A 48 18.63 3.53 0.59
N ALA A 49 17.40 3.23 1.00
CA ALA A 49 17.11 2.68 2.34
C ALA A 49 17.62 1.23 2.54
N PRO A 50 17.54 0.32 1.54
CA PRO A 50 18.16 -1.00 1.62
C PRO A 50 19.68 -0.96 1.88
N ASP A 51 20.39 0.00 1.29
CA ASP A 51 21.84 0.17 1.51
C ASP A 51 22.17 0.69 2.93
N ALA A 52 21.26 1.47 3.52
CA ALA A 52 21.41 1.96 4.89
C ALA A 52 21.13 0.86 5.94
N LEU A 53 20.23 -0.09 5.65
CA LEU A 53 19.76 -1.10 6.59
C LEU A 53 19.83 -2.53 6.01
N PRO A 54 21.02 -3.01 5.57
CA PRO A 54 21.15 -4.32 4.93
C PRO A 54 20.75 -5.43 5.91
N GLY A 55 19.89 -6.33 5.44
CA GLY A 55 19.37 -7.47 6.20
C GLY A 55 18.46 -7.11 7.39
N ARG A 56 18.12 -5.83 7.57
CA ARG A 56 17.38 -5.32 8.75
C ARG A 56 16.15 -4.48 8.40
N MET A 57 15.88 -4.38 7.11
CA MET A 57 14.70 -3.75 6.55
C MET A 57 14.06 -4.70 5.55
N GLU A 58 12.74 -4.79 5.61
CA GLU A 58 11.91 -5.39 4.58
C GLU A 58 11.06 -4.30 3.94
N THR A 59 10.93 -4.34 2.61
CA THR A 59 10.08 -3.41 1.88
C THR A 59 8.83 -4.12 1.43
N VAL A 60 7.68 -3.63 1.90
CA VAL A 60 6.37 -4.08 1.43
C VAL A 60 5.83 -3.05 0.46
N GLU A 61 5.60 -3.48 -0.78
CA GLU A 61 4.89 -2.67 -1.76
C GLU A 61 3.38 -2.79 -1.55
N LEU A 62 2.71 -1.65 -1.40
CA LEU A 62 1.26 -1.58 -1.35
C LEU A 62 0.71 -1.21 -2.73
N TRP A 63 -0.14 -2.07 -3.27
CA TRP A 63 -0.89 -1.82 -4.51
C TRP A 63 -2.15 -0.99 -4.21
N PRO A 64 -2.77 -0.40 -5.24
CA PRO A 64 -4.10 0.19 -5.10
C PRO A 64 -5.10 -0.81 -4.51
N LEU A 65 -6.11 -0.29 -3.82
CA LEU A 65 -7.14 -1.12 -3.20
C LEU A 65 -7.87 -1.96 -4.25
N SER A 66 -8.24 -3.17 -3.87
CA SER A 66 -9.14 -4.00 -4.65
C SER A 66 -10.56 -3.41 -4.68
N GLN A 67 -11.42 -3.96 -5.56
CA GLN A 67 -12.83 -3.59 -5.54
C GLN A 67 -13.54 -4.08 -4.27
N GLY A 68 -13.14 -5.23 -3.70
CA GLY A 68 -13.68 -5.72 -2.43
C GLY A 68 -13.37 -4.74 -1.29
N GLU A 69 -12.10 -4.37 -1.12
CA GLU A 69 -11.65 -3.42 -0.10
C GLU A 69 -12.36 -2.06 -0.23
N LEU A 70 -12.51 -1.57 -1.47
CA LEU A 70 -13.23 -0.33 -1.77
C LEU A 70 -14.74 -0.39 -1.49
N ASP A 71 -15.34 -1.58 -1.54
CA ASP A 71 -16.74 -1.84 -1.28
C ASP A 71 -16.97 -2.36 0.17
N GLY A 72 -15.90 -2.48 0.97
CA GLY A 72 -15.95 -3.00 2.35
C GLY A 72 -16.25 -4.51 2.43
N ALA A 73 -16.00 -5.26 1.37
CA ALA A 73 -16.21 -6.69 1.26
C ALA A 73 -14.87 -7.45 1.18
N PRO A 74 -14.77 -8.66 1.76
CA PRO A 74 -13.55 -9.47 1.64
C PRO A 74 -13.33 -9.92 0.19
N ASP A 75 -12.09 -9.87 -0.29
CA ASP A 75 -11.69 -10.52 -1.53
C ASP A 75 -11.54 -12.02 -1.30
N GLY A 76 -12.38 -12.83 -1.95
CA GLY A 76 -12.33 -14.30 -1.85
C GLY A 76 -11.99 -15.00 -3.16
N PHE A 77 -11.64 -14.25 -4.22
CA PHE A 77 -11.48 -14.84 -5.55
C PHE A 77 -10.36 -15.88 -5.60
N VAL A 78 -9.18 -15.56 -5.06
CA VAL A 78 -8.03 -16.47 -5.08
C VAL A 78 -8.34 -17.74 -4.29
N ASP A 79 -8.89 -17.61 -3.09
CA ASP A 79 -9.30 -18.74 -2.26
C ASP A 79 -10.35 -19.61 -2.96
N ALA A 80 -11.34 -18.98 -3.60
CA ALA A 80 -12.37 -19.69 -4.36
C ALA A 80 -11.80 -20.44 -5.56
N VAL A 81 -10.82 -19.87 -6.29
CA VAL A 81 -10.14 -20.54 -7.39
C VAL A 81 -9.39 -21.78 -6.90
N PHE A 82 -8.67 -21.69 -5.79
CA PHE A 82 -7.95 -22.84 -5.23
C PHE A 82 -8.88 -23.90 -4.64
N ALA A 83 -9.99 -23.50 -4.04
CA ALA A 83 -10.95 -24.42 -3.43
C ALA A 83 -11.83 -25.14 -4.46
N LEU A 84 -12.29 -24.43 -5.49
CA LEU A 84 -13.28 -24.94 -6.45
C LEU A 84 -12.66 -25.34 -7.80
N GLY A 85 -11.48 -24.83 -8.14
CA GLY A 85 -10.76 -25.15 -9.36
C GLY A 85 -11.63 -25.04 -10.62
N PRO A 86 -11.69 -26.09 -11.47
CA PRO A 86 -12.45 -26.06 -12.73
C PRO A 86 -13.96 -25.95 -12.53
N ASP A 87 -14.48 -26.22 -11.32
CA ASP A 87 -15.90 -26.15 -11.00
C ASP A 87 -16.34 -24.76 -10.54
N LEU A 88 -15.41 -23.80 -10.45
CA LEU A 88 -15.74 -22.41 -10.13
C LEU A 88 -16.76 -21.87 -11.13
N ARG A 89 -17.94 -21.50 -10.64
CA ARG A 89 -19.00 -20.81 -11.38
C ARG A 89 -19.42 -19.60 -10.56
N HIS A 90 -19.63 -18.47 -11.23
CA HIS A 90 -20.10 -17.25 -10.59
C HIS A 90 -21.07 -16.51 -11.51
N GLU A 91 -22.21 -16.13 -10.96
CA GLU A 91 -23.17 -15.23 -11.60
C GLU A 91 -23.19 -13.91 -10.85
N SER A 92 -23.19 -12.80 -11.59
CA SER A 92 -23.15 -11.46 -11.03
C SER A 92 -24.33 -10.63 -11.52
N LYS A 93 -24.88 -9.83 -10.62
CA LYS A 93 -25.90 -8.82 -10.94
C LYS A 93 -25.30 -7.51 -11.45
N VAL A 94 -23.97 -7.39 -11.48
CA VAL A 94 -23.25 -6.20 -11.93
C VAL A 94 -23.48 -6.01 -13.43
N THR A 95 -24.04 -4.86 -13.81
CA THR A 95 -24.28 -4.55 -15.22
C THR A 95 -22.98 -4.15 -15.93
N ARG A 96 -23.01 -4.07 -17.26
CA ARG A 96 -21.86 -3.55 -18.03
C ARG A 96 -21.50 -2.11 -17.65
N ALA A 97 -22.49 -1.27 -17.35
CA ALA A 97 -22.27 0.11 -16.93
C ALA A 97 -21.58 0.16 -15.56
N ASP A 98 -21.99 -0.69 -14.62
CA ASP A 98 -21.37 -0.79 -13.30
C ASP A 98 -19.92 -1.28 -13.41
N TYR A 99 -19.65 -2.23 -14.30
CA TYR A 99 -18.29 -2.71 -14.60
C TYR A 99 -17.40 -1.58 -15.14
N ALA A 100 -17.89 -0.81 -16.11
CA ALA A 100 -17.16 0.33 -16.65
C ALA A 100 -16.88 1.38 -15.57
N ALA A 101 -17.86 1.67 -14.71
CA ALA A 101 -17.70 2.59 -13.59
C ALA A 101 -16.61 2.12 -12.61
N ARG A 102 -16.58 0.83 -12.27
CA ARG A 102 -15.55 0.22 -11.42
C ARG A 102 -14.15 0.32 -12.03
N ILE A 103 -14.01 0.03 -13.32
CA ILE A 103 -12.74 0.16 -14.05
C ILE A 103 -12.24 1.61 -14.04
N VAL A 104 -13.13 2.58 -14.33
CA VAL A 104 -12.78 4.01 -14.38
C VAL A 104 -12.46 4.56 -12.98
N ARG A 105 -13.18 4.11 -11.94
CA ARG A 105 -12.89 4.44 -10.54
C ARG A 105 -11.47 4.01 -10.16
N GLY A 106 -11.03 2.85 -10.64
CA GLY A 106 -9.74 2.26 -10.30
C GLY A 106 -9.65 1.87 -8.83
N GLY A 107 -8.42 1.69 -8.34
CA GLY A 107 -8.13 1.28 -6.95
C GLY A 107 -7.45 2.36 -6.09
N LEU A 108 -7.08 3.51 -6.67
CA LEU A 108 -6.26 4.50 -5.96
C LEU A 108 -7.11 5.23 -4.91
N PRO A 109 -6.78 5.18 -3.61
CA PRO A 109 -7.59 5.78 -2.56
C PRO A 109 -7.88 7.27 -2.79
N GLU A 110 -6.91 8.00 -3.31
CA GLU A 110 -7.02 9.43 -3.60
C GLU A 110 -7.96 9.74 -4.77
N ALA A 111 -8.15 8.79 -5.69
CA ALA A 111 -9.13 8.89 -6.77
C ALA A 111 -10.53 8.45 -6.31
N THR A 112 -10.61 7.49 -5.40
CA THR A 112 -11.89 6.90 -4.95
C THR A 112 -12.56 7.66 -3.80
N THR A 113 -11.81 8.45 -3.03
CA THR A 113 -12.33 9.29 -1.92
C THR A 113 -12.69 10.71 -2.33
N ARG A 114 -12.34 11.12 -3.56
CA ARG A 114 -12.65 12.45 -4.09
C ARG A 114 -14.10 12.52 -4.56
N THR A 115 -14.92 13.30 -3.86
CA THR A 115 -16.34 13.56 -4.18
C THR A 115 -16.57 14.71 -5.17
N ASP A 116 -15.53 15.40 -5.64
CA ASP A 116 -15.68 16.60 -6.47
C ASP A 116 -15.76 16.28 -7.99
N PRO A 117 -16.89 16.56 -8.68
CA PRO A 117 -17.05 16.31 -10.12
C PRO A 117 -16.29 17.29 -11.04
N ARG A 118 -15.59 18.29 -10.49
CA ARG A 118 -15.12 19.47 -11.25
C ARG A 118 -13.99 19.28 -12.27
N ARG A 119 -13.65 18.05 -12.67
CA ARG A 119 -12.65 17.82 -13.74
C ARG A 119 -13.18 17.18 -15.03
N GLN A 120 -14.43 17.46 -15.40
CA GLN A 120 -14.85 17.39 -16.82
C GLN A 120 -14.32 18.54 -17.70
N ARG A 121 -13.49 19.44 -17.16
CA ARG A 121 -12.75 20.44 -17.93
C ARG A 121 -11.26 20.27 -17.71
N PHE A 122 -10.59 19.68 -18.68
CA PHE A 122 -9.18 19.94 -18.90
C PHE A 122 -9.06 21.26 -19.69
N PRO A 123 -8.17 22.20 -19.30
CA PRO A 123 -7.67 23.20 -20.24
C PRO A 123 -6.76 22.54 -21.29
#